data_AF-A0A6B3F2B0-F1
#
_entry.id   AF-A0A6B3F2B0-F1
#
_cell.length_a   1.000
_cell.length_b   1.000
_cell.length_c   1.000
_cell.angle_alpha   90.00
_cell.angle_beta   90.00
_cell.angle_gamma   90.00
#
_symmetry.space_group_name_H-M   'P 1'
#
loop_
_entity.id
_entity.type
_entity.pdbx_description
1 polymer ?
#
loop_
_entity_poly.entity_id
_entity_poly.type
_entity_poly.pdbx_seq_one_letter_code
_entity_poly.pdbx_strand_id
1 'polypeptide(L)'
;APGEHPSGVWGNGERGPAPGARPGGNSKTPTLDKYGTDLTEAARQGRIDPVIGREKEIEQTVEVLARRGKNNPVLIGEAGVGKTAVVEG
;
A
#
# COMPACT_ATOMS: atom_id res chain seq x y z
N ALA A 1 15.81 51.62 10.78
CA ALA A 1 14.34 51.45 10.77
C ALA A 1 14.02 50.25 9.88
N PRO A 2 13.21 49.30 10.34
CA PRO A 2 12.99 48.00 9.69
C PRO A 2 12.00 48.15 8.52
N GLY A 3 12.34 47.56 7.38
CA GLY A 3 11.46 47.46 6.21
C GLY A 3 10.65 46.16 6.27
N GLU A 4 9.39 46.28 5.91
CA GLU A 4 8.27 45.37 6.15
C GLU A 4 8.33 44.03 5.39
N HIS A 5 7.66 43.03 5.97
CA HIS A 5 7.28 41.78 5.31
C HIS A 5 6.30 42.02 4.15
N PRO A 6 6.39 41.20 3.09
CA PRO A 6 5.20 40.80 2.36
C PRO A 6 4.90 39.31 2.51
N SER A 7 3.73 39.05 3.09
CA SER A 7 2.67 38.14 2.64
C SER A 7 3.02 36.87 1.86
N GLY A 8 2.48 35.75 2.34
CA GLY A 8 2.69 34.42 1.79
C GLY A 8 2.08 34.14 0.42
N VAL A 9 2.63 33.10 -0.19
CA VAL A 9 2.00 32.26 -1.21
C VAL A 9 2.41 30.83 -0.87
N TRP A 10 1.56 30.09 -0.16
CA TRP A 10 1.65 28.63 -0.14
C TRP A 10 1.10 28.16 -1.50
N GLY A 11 1.97 28.15 -2.50
CA GLY A 11 1.66 27.72 -3.85
C GLY A 11 1.33 26.24 -3.87
N ASN A 12 0.05 25.97 -4.16
CA ASN A 12 -0.60 24.73 -4.57
C ASN A 12 0.25 23.46 -4.68
N GLY A 13 -0.23 22.45 -3.94
CA GLY A 13 0.22 21.07 -3.95
C GLY A 13 0.59 20.54 -5.33
N GLU A 14 1.86 20.21 -5.45
CA GLU A 14 2.31 19.13 -6.31
C GLU A 14 1.52 17.88 -5.86
N ARG A 15 0.47 17.57 -6.62
CA ARG A 15 -0.17 16.24 -6.56
C ARG A 15 0.95 15.24 -6.82
N GLY A 16 1.38 14.56 -5.75
CA GLY A 16 2.30 13.45 -5.83
C GLY A 16 1.81 12.48 -6.92
N PRO A 17 2.73 11.84 -7.65
CA PRO A 17 2.36 11.00 -8.78
C PRO A 17 1.35 9.93 -8.31
N ALA A 18 0.21 9.84 -9.00
CA ALA A 18 -0.79 8.82 -8.74
C ALA A 18 -0.12 7.43 -8.79
N PRO A 19 -0.28 6.58 -7.77
CA PRO A 19 0.25 5.23 -7.80
C PRO A 19 -0.54 4.44 -8.86
N GLY A 20 0.07 4.15 -10.01
CA GLY A 20 -0.51 3.21 -10.98
C GLY A 20 -0.28 3.50 -12.47
N ALA A 21 0.16 4.70 -12.86
CA ALA A 21 0.53 4.96 -14.24
C ALA A 21 2.03 4.71 -14.44
N ARG A 22 2.41 3.64 -15.16
CA ARG A 22 3.78 3.44 -15.64
C ARG A 22 3.93 4.14 -17.00
N PRO A 23 4.69 5.24 -17.14
CA PRO A 23 5.22 5.63 -18.44
C PRO A 23 6.30 4.62 -18.80
N GLY A 24 6.38 4.21 -20.08
CA GLY A 24 7.43 3.30 -20.55
C GLY A 24 8.83 3.79 -20.17
N GLY A 25 9.61 2.91 -19.53
CA GLY A 25 10.97 3.19 -19.04
C GLY A 25 11.17 2.58 -17.65
N ASN A 26 12.30 1.87 -17.46
CA ASN A 26 12.76 1.16 -16.25
C ASN A 26 11.79 1.11 -15.05
N SER A 27 11.41 -0.12 -14.67
CA SER A 27 10.78 -0.41 -13.38
C SER A 27 11.50 0.30 -12.24
N LYS A 28 10.73 0.97 -11.36
CA LYS A 28 11.24 1.61 -10.15
C LYS A 28 11.79 0.59 -9.14
N THR A 29 11.47 -0.69 -9.33
CA THR A 29 11.70 -1.77 -8.37
C THR A 29 12.22 -3.05 -9.05
N PRO A 30 13.38 -3.00 -9.75
CA PRO A 30 13.87 -4.10 -10.58
C PRO A 30 14.22 -5.37 -9.80
N THR A 31 14.50 -5.26 -8.49
CA THR A 31 14.74 -6.43 -7.63
C THR A 31 13.44 -7.09 -7.19
N LEU A 32 12.42 -6.30 -6.81
CA LEU A 32 11.12 -6.84 -6.42
C LEU A 32 10.43 -7.53 -7.59
N ASP A 33 10.55 -6.99 -8.80
CA ASP A 33 9.96 -7.60 -10.00
C ASP A 33 10.56 -8.97 -10.34
N LYS A 34 11.82 -9.22 -9.93
CA LYS A 34 12.50 -10.50 -10.18
C LYS A 34 12.13 -11.59 -9.19
N TYR A 35 11.80 -11.22 -7.95
CA TYR A 35 11.69 -12.17 -6.84
C TYR A 35 10.34 -12.15 -6.13
N GLY A 36 9.51 -11.13 -6.38
CA GLY A 36 8.23 -10.92 -5.74
C GLY A 36 7.08 -10.89 -6.73
N THR A 37 5.88 -11.05 -6.19
CA THR A 37 4.61 -10.90 -6.92
C THR A 37 3.93 -9.62 -6.47
N ASP A 38 3.49 -8.79 -7.41
CA ASP A 38 2.71 -7.58 -7.12
C ASP A 38 1.22 -7.92 -6.96
N LEU A 39 0.78 -8.07 -5.71
CA LEU A 39 -0.62 -8.37 -5.38
C LEU A 39 -1.55 -7.18 -5.68
N THR A 40 -1.05 -5.94 -5.66
CA THR A 40 -1.87 -4.76 -5.98
C THR A 40 -2.26 -4.76 -7.45
N GLU A 41 -1.29 -5.05 -8.33
CA GLU A 41 -1.56 -5.16 -9.76
C GLU A 41 -2.43 -6.39 -10.08
N ALA A 42 -2.21 -7.52 -9.40
CA ALA A 42 -3.05 -8.71 -9.55
C ALA A 42 -4.52 -8.43 -9.17
N ALA A 43 -4.76 -7.72 -8.06
CA ALA A 43 -6.10 -7.29 -7.66
C ALA A 43 -6.74 -6.37 -8.72
N ARG A 44 -5.99 -5.38 -9.22
CA ARG A 44 -6.47 -4.44 -10.26
C ARG A 44 -6.85 -5.13 -11.55
N GLN A 45 -6.19 -6.24 -11.87
CA GLN A 45 -6.44 -7.07 -13.04
C GLN A 45 -7.55 -8.12 -12.82
N GLY A 46 -8.13 -8.19 -11.61
CA GLY A 46 -9.17 -9.16 -11.26
C GLY A 46 -8.67 -10.60 -11.19
N ARG A 47 -7.37 -10.81 -10.88
CA ARG A 47 -6.75 -12.13 -10.77
C ARG A 47 -6.73 -12.67 -9.33
N ILE A 48 -7.24 -11.89 -8.38
CA ILE A 48 -7.41 -12.30 -6.99
C ILE A 48 -8.89 -12.65 -6.80
N ASP A 49 -9.14 -13.84 -6.27
CA ASP A 49 -10.49 -14.27 -5.92
C ASP A 49 -10.96 -13.51 -4.67
N PRO A 50 -12.24 -13.11 -4.62
CA PRO A 50 -12.76 -12.39 -3.46
C PRO A 50 -12.72 -13.27 -2.21
N VAL A 51 -12.21 -12.72 -1.11
CA VAL A 51 -12.15 -13.45 0.17
C VAL A 51 -13.48 -13.32 0.92
N ILE A 52 -13.96 -14.45 1.42
CA ILE A 52 -15.25 -14.56 2.12
C ILE A 52 -14.99 -14.94 3.59
N GLY A 53 -15.61 -14.21 4.53
CA GLY A 53 -15.64 -14.59 5.95
C GLY A 53 -14.36 -14.31 6.72
N ARG A 54 -13.54 -13.36 6.25
CA ARG A 54 -12.26 -12.93 6.86
C ARG A 54 -12.23 -11.46 7.24
N GLU A 55 -13.41 -10.86 7.40
CA GLU A 55 -13.57 -9.41 7.60
C GLU A 55 -12.82 -8.95 8.86
N LYS A 56 -12.88 -9.73 9.94
CA LYS A 56 -12.20 -9.42 11.20
C LYS A 56 -10.68 -9.44 11.07
N GLU A 57 -10.12 -10.48 10.47
CA GLU A 57 -8.66 -10.60 10.29
C GLU A 57 -8.11 -9.52 9.37
N ILE A 58 -8.85 -9.17 8.31
CA ILE A 58 -8.50 -8.07 7.39
C ILE A 58 -8.53 -6.73 8.15
N GLU A 59 -9.59 -6.45 8.90
CA GLU A 59 -9.72 -5.21 9.68
C GLU A 59 -8.59 -5.08 10.71
N GLN A 60 -8.27 -6.15 11.44
CA GLN A 60 -7.15 -6.16 12.39
C GLN A 60 -5.81 -5.93 11.70
N THR A 61 -5.60 -6.50 10.52
CA THR A 61 -4.37 -6.30 9.72
C THR A 61 -4.22 -4.84 9.32
N VAL A 62 -5.29 -4.21 8.84
CA VAL A 62 -5.32 -2.78 8.49
C VAL A 62 -5.05 -1.91 9.72
N GLU A 63 -5.67 -2.21 10.85
CA GLU A 63 -5.45 -1.48 12.11
C GLU A 63 -3.98 -1.53 12.55
N VAL A 64 -3.34 -2.71 12.49
CA VAL A 64 -1.92 -2.87 12.82
C VAL A 64 -1.03 -2.08 11.88
N LEU A 65 -1.28 -2.13 10.57
CA LEU A 65 -0.52 -1.38 9.56
C LEU A 65 -0.61 0.15 9.78
N ALA A 66 -1.74 0.64 10.29
CA ALA A 66 -1.98 2.06 10.55
C ALA A 66 -1.26 2.59 11.82
N ARG A 67 -0.62 1.74 12.62
CA ARG A 67 0.07 2.15 13.86
C ARG A 67 1.35 2.94 13.57
N ARG A 68 1.73 3.82 14.51
CA ARG A 68 3.01 4.56 14.44
C ARG A 68 4.24 3.68 14.69
N GLY A 69 4.08 2.52 15.31
CA GLY A 69 5.18 1.61 15.63
C GLY A 69 4.69 0.16 15.73
N LYS A 70 5.59 -0.79 15.46
CA LYS A 70 5.27 -2.23 15.32
C LYS A 70 4.10 -2.46 14.36
N ASN A 71 4.18 -1.82 13.21
CA ASN A 71 3.14 -1.83 12.17
C ASN A 71 3.25 -3.01 11.20
N ASN A 72 4.06 -4.03 11.52
CA ASN A 72 4.22 -5.21 10.69
C ASN A 72 3.34 -6.33 11.27
N PRO A 73 2.14 -6.58 10.71
CA PRO A 73 1.28 -7.67 11.19
C PRO A 73 1.93 -9.03 10.91
N VAL A 74 1.70 -9.98 11.81
CA VAL A 74 2.12 -11.37 11.64
C VAL A 74 0.91 -12.26 11.86
N LEU A 75 0.50 -12.97 10.81
CA LEU A 75 -0.65 -13.89 10.85
C LEU A 75 -0.18 -15.28 11.30
N ILE A 76 -0.72 -15.75 12.43
CA ILE A 76 -0.34 -17.03 13.06
C ILE A 76 -1.55 -17.96 13.04
N GLY A 77 -1.31 -19.24 12.78
CA GLY A 77 -2.33 -20.29 12.74
C GLY A 77 -1.78 -21.57 12.13
N GLU A 78 -2.56 -22.64 12.19
CA GLU A 78 -2.20 -23.94 11.61
C GLU A 78 -1.94 -23.86 10.10
N ALA A 79 -1.30 -24.89 9.54
CA ALA A 79 -1.13 -24.98 8.09
C ALA A 79 -2.50 -25.16 7.41
N GLY A 80 -2.71 -24.52 6.25
CA GLY A 80 -3.94 -24.66 5.47
C GLY A 80 -5.11 -23.77 5.90
N VAL A 81 -5.01 -23.04 7.02
CA VAL A 81 -6.09 -22.15 7.50
C VAL A 81 -6.30 -20.88 6.66
N GLY A 82 -5.68 -20.74 5.49
CA GLY A 82 -5.90 -19.61 4.59
C GLY A 82 -5.24 -18.29 5.00
N LYS A 83 -4.06 -18.32 5.64
CA LYS A 83 -3.29 -17.10 5.98
C LYS A 83 -2.99 -16.23 4.77
N THR A 84 -2.74 -16.85 3.61
CA THR A 84 -2.51 -16.15 2.34
C THR A 84 -3.74 -15.40 1.85
N ALA A 85 -4.93 -15.99 2.03
CA ALA A 85 -6.19 -15.36 1.61
C ALA A 85 -6.40 -14.00 2.29
N VAL A 86 -6.04 -13.88 3.58
CA VAL A 86 -6.13 -12.60 4.31
C VAL A 86 -5.23 -11.51 3.69
N VAL A 87 -4.12 -11.88 3.04
CA VAL A 87 -3.18 -10.95 2.41
C VAL A 87 -3.57 -10.63 0.96
N GLU A 88 -4.17 -11.59 0.26
CA GLU A 88 -4.62 -11.42 -1.13
C GLU A 88 -5.84 -10.50 -1.21
N GLY A 89 -6.74 -10.59 -0.21
CA GLY A 89 -7.84 -9.65 -0.02
C GLY A 89 -9.19 -10.16 -0.51
#